data_AF-I1BXX3-F1
#
_entry.id   AF-I1BXX3-F1
#
_cell.length_a   1.000
_cell.length_b   1.000
_cell.length_c   1.000
_cell.angle_alpha   90.00
_cell.angle_beta   90.00
_cell.angle_gamma   90.00
#
_symmetry.space_group_name_H-M   'P 1'
#
loop_
_entity.id
_entity.type
_entity.pdbx_description
1 polymer ?
#
loop_
_entity_poly.entity_id
_entity_poly.type
_entity_poly.pdbx_seq_one_letter_code
_entity_poly.pdbx_strand_id
1 'polypeptide(L)'
;MANRERNFKFGYQNASMDVKSLSFAKLKSFATKLHAYLMQHGVIPESPGYQSIINMIAVDITKKGERRKLRNAEIKKLQTILYHLEEKRNFLTSQGDSYKEYLDSCMKNMAEKRGKKQKFVFPFTRQYFHIKNLQKRGLVPKFGSFKYSAKTLYDRGIILDLAGVSNKMYSRITIILSMDRAGIITFEGYFPLLNTQDLHVDVHYEDLLQTQYEGVQTMKVLDGMATVNVNLLIYLINKK
;
A
#
# COMPACT_ATOMS: atom_id res chain seq x y z
N MET A 1 -6.47 23.94 52.40
CA MET A 1 -7.02 22.62 52.04
C MET A 1 -7.99 22.81 50.89
N ALA A 2 -7.69 22.33 49.68
CA ALA A 2 -8.57 22.50 48.53
C ALA A 2 -9.84 21.64 48.71
N ASN A 3 -11.00 22.28 48.75
CA ASN A 3 -12.31 21.61 48.78
C ASN A 3 -12.48 20.84 47.47
N ARG A 4 -12.22 19.53 47.48
CA ARG A 4 -12.59 18.64 46.37
C ARG A 4 -14.12 18.52 46.36
N GLU A 5 -14.78 19.32 45.53
CA GLU A 5 -16.18 19.12 45.20
C GLU A 5 -16.36 17.70 44.65
N ARG A 6 -17.17 16.90 45.34
CA ARG A 6 -17.51 15.54 44.92
C ARG A 6 -18.67 15.63 43.92
N ASN A 7 -18.38 16.17 42.75
CA ASN A 7 -19.35 16.28 41.67
C ASN A 7 -19.61 14.87 41.11
N PHE A 8 -20.75 14.27 41.46
CA PHE A 8 -21.22 13.03 40.87
C PHE A 8 -21.74 13.32 39.46
N LYS A 9 -20.98 12.91 38.43
CA LYS A 9 -21.48 12.89 37.05
C LYS A 9 -22.30 11.61 36.86
N PHE A 10 -23.63 11.72 36.94
CA PHE A 10 -24.47 10.70 36.32
C PHE A 10 -24.26 10.77 34.80
N GLY A 11 -24.16 9.63 34.12
CA GLY A 11 -23.82 9.53 32.70
C GLY A 11 -24.82 10.13 31.71
N TYR A 12 -25.72 11.01 32.16
CA TYR A 12 -26.55 11.84 31.30
C TYR A 12 -25.96 13.25 31.24
N GLN A 13 -25.79 13.76 30.02
CA GLN A 13 -25.32 15.11 29.76
C GLN A 13 -26.12 16.10 30.63
N ASN A 14 -25.41 16.87 31.46
CA ASN A 14 -25.86 18.10 32.14
C ASN A 14 -26.52 18.04 33.53
N ALA A 15 -26.37 16.98 34.34
CA ALA A 15 -26.77 17.04 35.75
C ALA A 15 -25.63 16.72 36.73
N SER A 16 -24.68 17.64 36.88
CA SER A 16 -23.86 17.70 38.10
C SER A 16 -24.76 18.21 39.23
N MET A 17 -25.54 17.32 39.84
CA MET A 17 -26.40 17.68 40.96
C MET A 17 -25.53 17.74 42.22
N ASP A 18 -25.35 18.94 42.80
CA ASP A 18 -24.59 19.10 44.03
C ASP A 18 -25.39 18.52 45.21
N VAL A 19 -24.99 17.32 45.63
CA VAL A 19 -25.63 16.55 46.72
C VAL A 19 -25.70 17.36 48.01
N LYS A 20 -24.79 18.33 48.22
CA LYS A 20 -24.77 19.18 49.41
C LYS A 20 -25.84 20.27 49.43
N SER A 21 -26.38 20.66 48.27
CA SER A 21 -27.37 21.74 48.13
C SER A 21 -28.82 21.27 48.32
N LEU A 22 -29.06 19.95 48.37
CA LEU A 22 -30.39 19.35 48.44
C LEU A 22 -30.89 19.16 49.87
N SER A 23 -32.20 19.34 50.08
CA SER A 23 -32.83 18.97 51.34
C SER A 23 -32.83 17.46 51.55
N PHE A 24 -32.78 17.03 52.81
CA PHE A 24 -32.79 15.62 53.18
C PHE A 24 -33.99 14.85 52.61
N ALA A 25 -35.17 15.48 52.61
CA ALA A 25 -36.40 14.88 52.05
C ALA A 25 -36.28 14.59 50.54
N LYS A 26 -35.64 15.50 49.79
CA LYS A 26 -35.40 15.31 48.35
C LYS A 26 -34.35 14.22 48.11
N LEU A 27 -33.26 14.18 48.89
CA LEU A 27 -32.26 13.12 48.78
C LEU A 27 -32.85 11.73 49.04
N LYS A 28 -33.72 11.60 50.05
CA LYS A 28 -34.40 10.35 50.37
C LYS A 28 -35.34 9.90 49.25
N SER A 29 -36.10 10.82 48.64
CA SER A 29 -36.98 10.48 47.53
C SER A 29 -36.21 10.11 46.25
N PHE A 30 -35.05 10.72 46.00
CA PHE A 30 -34.18 10.33 44.90
C PHE A 30 -33.54 8.96 45.12
N ALA A 31 -32.98 8.70 46.30
CA ALA A 31 -32.36 7.41 46.61
C ALA A 31 -33.34 6.24 46.52
N THR A 32 -34.59 6.43 46.98
CA THR A 32 -35.65 5.42 46.86
C THR A 32 -36.06 5.16 45.42
N LYS A 33 -36.19 6.21 44.59
CA LYS A 33 -36.44 6.06 43.15
C LYS A 33 -35.32 5.30 42.44
N LEU A 34 -34.06 5.62 42.73
CA LEU A 34 -32.91 4.93 42.15
C LEU A 34 -32.82 3.47 42.61
N HIS A 35 -33.13 3.19 43.88
CA HIS A 35 -33.21 1.82 44.39
C HIS A 35 -34.27 1.01 43.63
N ALA A 36 -35.48 1.55 43.46
CA ALA A 36 -36.55 0.90 42.71
C ALA A 36 -36.15 0.65 41.25
N TYR A 37 -35.46 1.60 40.62
CA TYR A 37 -34.94 1.46 39.26
C TYR A 37 -33.92 0.32 39.14
N LEU A 38 -32.96 0.24 40.07
CA LEU A 38 -31.95 -0.83 40.08
C LEU A 38 -32.56 -2.21 40.34
N MET A 39 -33.63 -2.28 41.13
CA MET A 39 -34.41 -3.52 41.31
C MET A 39 -35.14 -3.91 40.03
N GLN A 40 -35.82 -2.98 39.36
CA GLN A 40 -36.56 -3.23 38.13
C GLN A 40 -35.67 -3.78 37.01
N HIS A 41 -34.40 -3.36 36.97
CA HIS A 41 -33.40 -3.83 36.02
C HIS A 41 -32.59 -5.05 36.49
N GLY A 42 -32.94 -5.65 37.63
CA GLY A 42 -32.32 -6.89 38.11
C GLY A 42 -30.87 -6.76 38.58
N VAL A 43 -30.37 -5.55 38.83
CA VAL A 43 -29.01 -5.32 39.37
C VAL A 43 -28.95 -5.69 40.86
N ILE A 44 -30.10 -5.66 41.54
CA ILE A 44 -30.25 -5.85 42.98
C ILE A 44 -31.42 -6.80 43.24
N PRO A 45 -31.30 -7.77 44.17
CA PRO A 45 -32.39 -8.67 44.56
C PRO A 45 -33.52 -7.94 45.33
N GLU A 46 -34.75 -8.45 45.24
CA GLU A 46 -35.94 -7.87 45.91
C GLU A 46 -35.84 -7.89 47.45
N SER A 47 -35.13 -8.87 48.02
CA SER A 47 -34.81 -8.93 49.44
C SER A 47 -33.48 -9.66 49.65
N PRO A 48 -32.49 -9.13 50.40
CA PRO A 48 -32.40 -7.80 51.02
C PRO A 48 -31.66 -6.78 50.11
N GLY A 49 -32.40 -6.04 49.28
CA GLY A 49 -31.83 -5.17 48.23
C GLY A 49 -30.88 -4.05 48.71
N TYR A 50 -31.11 -3.49 49.90
CA TYR A 50 -30.22 -2.47 50.47
C TYR A 50 -28.83 -3.00 50.86
N GLN A 51 -28.76 -4.24 51.36
CA GLN A 51 -27.49 -4.84 51.77
C GLN A 51 -26.59 -5.10 50.56
N SER A 52 -27.16 -5.50 49.42
CA SER A 52 -26.43 -5.63 48.16
C SER A 52 -25.82 -4.31 47.70
N ILE A 53 -26.51 -3.17 47.87
CA ILE A 53 -25.92 -1.85 47.54
C ILE A 53 -24.73 -1.56 48.44
N ILE A 54 -24.86 -1.79 49.74
CA ILE A 54 -23.78 -1.57 50.70
C ILE A 54 -22.58 -2.45 50.35
N ASN A 55 -22.82 -3.72 50.02
CA ASN A 55 -21.78 -4.66 49.59
C ASN A 55 -21.12 -4.19 48.29
N MET A 56 -21.88 -3.74 47.28
CA MET A 56 -21.33 -3.19 46.04
C MET A 56 -20.46 -1.95 46.30
N ILE A 57 -20.91 -1.03 47.17
CA ILE A 57 -20.13 0.15 47.56
C ILE A 57 -18.85 -0.26 48.29
N ALA A 58 -18.92 -1.23 49.20
CA ALA A 58 -17.77 -1.74 49.92
C ALA A 58 -16.75 -2.38 48.97
N VAL A 59 -17.21 -3.17 48.00
CA VAL A 59 -16.36 -3.75 46.94
C VAL A 59 -15.73 -2.64 46.09
N ASP A 60 -16.47 -1.61 45.74
CA ASP A 60 -15.95 -0.48 44.96
C ASP A 60 -14.90 0.33 45.73
N ILE A 61 -15.10 0.56 47.02
CA ILE A 61 -14.14 1.26 47.89
C ILE A 61 -12.86 0.44 48.04
N THR A 62 -12.99 -0.87 48.32
CA THR A 62 -11.85 -1.78 48.51
C THR A 62 -11.05 -1.96 47.21
N LYS A 63 -11.72 -2.18 46.07
CA LYS A 63 -11.08 -2.35 44.76
C LYS A 63 -10.65 -1.04 44.09
N LYS A 64 -10.94 0.13 44.68
CA LYS A 64 -10.58 1.43 44.11
C LYS A 64 -9.08 1.56 43.81
N GLY A 65 -8.23 1.01 44.69
CA GLY A 65 -6.78 1.00 44.51
C GLY A 65 -6.36 0.17 43.31
N GLU A 66 -6.91 -1.04 43.18
CA GLU A 66 -6.66 -1.94 42.06
C GLU A 66 -7.12 -1.35 40.74
N ARG A 67 -8.34 -0.77 40.69
CA ARG A 67 -8.85 -0.08 39.49
C ARG A 67 -7.94 1.07 39.05
N ARG A 68 -7.39 1.83 40.00
CA ARG A 68 -6.41 2.88 39.69
C ARG A 68 -5.11 2.30 39.12
N LYS A 69 -4.61 1.19 39.69
CA LYS A 69 -3.41 0.52 39.18
C LYS A 69 -3.63 -0.01 37.76
N LEU A 70 -4.75 -0.70 37.52
CA LEU A 70 -5.14 -1.22 36.20
C LEU A 70 -5.26 -0.09 35.18
N ARG A 71 -5.99 0.97 35.50
CA ARG A 71 -6.13 2.13 34.61
C ARG A 71 -4.77 2.78 34.29
N ASN A 72 -3.89 2.93 35.28
CA ASN A 72 -2.57 3.50 35.05
C ASN A 72 -1.69 2.58 34.19
N ALA A 73 -1.80 1.26 34.35
CA ALA A 73 -1.11 0.29 33.51
C ALA A 73 -1.64 0.31 32.07
N GLU A 74 -2.96 0.41 31.90
CA GLU A 74 -3.60 0.50 30.60
C GLU A 74 -3.26 1.81 29.87
N ILE A 75 -3.26 2.95 30.56
CA ILE A 75 -2.81 4.23 30.01
C ILE A 75 -1.36 4.11 29.50
N LYS A 76 -0.47 3.52 30.30
CA LYS A 76 0.93 3.30 29.87
C LYS A 76 1.02 2.40 28.64
N LYS A 77 0.27 1.30 28.62
CA LYS A 77 0.21 0.39 27.47
C LYS A 77 -0.26 1.11 26.20
N LEU A 78 -1.32 1.92 26.31
CA LEU A 78 -1.85 2.70 25.19
C LEU A 78 -0.84 3.75 24.69
N GLN A 79 -0.12 4.42 25.60
CA GLN A 79 0.95 5.35 25.23
C GLN A 79 2.07 4.65 24.44
N THR A 80 2.49 3.46 24.87
CA THR A 80 3.50 2.65 24.14
C THR A 80 3.00 2.22 22.77
N ILE A 81 1.73 1.77 22.67
CA ILE A 81 1.12 1.40 21.39
C ILE A 81 1.08 2.60 20.45
N LEU A 82 0.68 3.77 20.94
CA LEU A 82 0.62 4.99 20.14
C LEU A 82 2.01 5.35 19.59
N TYR A 83 3.04 5.27 20.44
CA TYR A 83 4.42 5.50 20.03
C TYR A 83 4.86 4.55 18.90
N HIS A 84 4.63 3.24 19.04
CA HIS A 84 4.98 2.27 17.99
C HIS A 84 4.17 2.46 16.70
N LEU A 85 2.90 2.87 16.80
CA LEU A 85 2.09 3.18 15.62
C LEU A 85 2.63 4.42 14.89
N GLU A 86 3.07 5.43 15.63
CA GLU A 86 3.68 6.62 15.06
C GLU A 86 5.02 6.32 14.38
N GLU A 87 5.86 5.50 15.02
CA GLU A 87 7.11 5.00 14.44
C GLU A 87 6.85 4.23 13.14
N LYS A 88 5.89 3.30 13.15
CA LYS A 88 5.48 2.56 11.94
C LYS A 88 4.94 3.47 10.85
N ARG A 89 4.15 4.49 11.21
CA ARG A 89 3.66 5.50 10.26
C ARG A 89 4.84 6.22 9.62
N ASN A 90 5.78 6.75 10.41
CA ASN A 90 6.95 7.46 9.91
C ASN A 90 7.79 6.58 8.99
N PHE A 91 8.00 5.31 9.35
CA PHE A 91 8.73 4.35 8.52
C PHE A 91 8.06 4.10 7.17
N LEU A 92 6.73 3.88 7.14
CA LEU A 92 6.01 3.68 5.89
C LEU A 92 5.99 4.94 5.03
N THR A 93 5.86 6.12 5.65
CA THR A 93 5.98 7.40 4.95
C THR A 93 7.36 7.55 4.32
N SER A 94 8.45 7.31 5.07
CA SER A 94 9.81 7.40 4.54
C SER A 94 10.11 6.38 3.45
N GLN A 95 9.53 5.17 3.54
CA GLN A 95 9.62 4.18 2.47
C GLN A 95 8.94 4.67 1.18
N GLY A 96 7.74 5.27 1.30
CA GLY A 96 7.04 5.87 0.17
C GLY A 96 7.82 7.01 -0.46
N ASP A 97 8.40 7.90 0.35
CA ASP A 97 9.20 9.03 -0.12
C ASP A 97 10.47 8.55 -0.84
N SER A 98 11.17 7.55 -0.28
CA SER A 98 12.35 6.96 -0.89
C SER A 98 12.03 6.29 -2.24
N TYR A 99 10.90 5.59 -2.33
CA TYR A 99 10.43 5.00 -3.58
C TYR A 99 10.14 6.06 -4.64
N LYS A 100 9.44 7.14 -4.25
CA LYS A 100 9.16 8.27 -5.14
C LYS A 100 10.45 8.95 -5.62
N GLU A 101 11.41 9.17 -4.74
CA GLU A 101 12.70 9.77 -5.10
C GLU A 101 13.51 8.87 -6.05
N TYR A 102 13.45 7.55 -5.86
CA TYR A 102 14.03 6.57 -6.79
C TYR A 102 13.34 6.58 -8.16
N LEU A 103 12.00 6.64 -8.20
CA LEU A 103 11.24 6.79 -9.44
C LEU A 103 11.64 8.07 -10.19
N ASP A 104 11.66 9.20 -9.49
CA ASP A 104 12.03 10.50 -10.06
C ASP A 104 13.46 10.49 -10.60
N SER A 105 14.40 9.86 -9.90
CA SER A 105 15.78 9.67 -10.35
C SER A 105 15.86 8.81 -11.62
N CYS A 106 15.12 7.70 -11.67
CA CYS A 106 15.06 6.86 -12.88
C CYS A 106 14.47 7.62 -14.07
N MET A 107 13.40 8.39 -13.83
CA MET A 107 12.75 9.21 -14.86
C MET A 107 13.66 10.33 -15.37
N LYS A 108 14.42 11.00 -14.48
CA LYS A 108 15.46 11.98 -14.86
C LYS A 108 16.56 11.33 -15.70
N ASN A 109 17.10 10.19 -15.27
CA ASN A 109 18.11 9.44 -16.03
C ASN A 109 17.61 9.04 -17.43
N MET A 110 16.33 8.67 -17.53
CA MET A 110 15.69 8.35 -18.81
C MET A 110 15.54 9.61 -19.68
N ALA A 111 15.11 10.74 -19.10
CA ALA A 111 14.98 12.02 -19.77
C ALA A 111 16.32 12.58 -20.27
N GLU A 112 17.41 12.46 -19.50
CA GLU A 112 18.75 12.91 -19.90
C GLU A 112 19.37 12.09 -21.04
N LYS A 113 18.93 10.84 -21.22
CA LYS A 113 19.31 10.04 -22.40
C LYS A 113 18.65 10.54 -23.69
N ARG A 114 17.61 11.38 -23.60
CA ARG A 114 17.00 12.06 -24.75
C ARG A 114 18.03 12.97 -25.42
N GLY A 115 18.43 12.63 -26.65
CA GLY A 115 19.31 13.47 -27.47
C GLY A 115 20.79 13.05 -27.49
N LYS A 116 21.21 12.05 -26.71
CA LYS A 116 22.50 11.39 -26.98
C LYS A 116 22.36 10.62 -28.29
N LYS A 117 23.13 10.99 -29.32
CA LYS A 117 23.12 10.32 -30.63
C LYS A 117 23.21 8.80 -30.40
N GLN A 118 22.27 8.03 -30.94
CA GLN A 118 22.26 6.58 -30.80
C GLN A 118 23.66 6.05 -31.15
N LYS A 119 24.27 5.31 -30.21
CA LYS A 119 25.64 4.80 -30.35
C LYS A 119 25.80 4.12 -31.72
N PHE A 120 26.97 4.31 -32.33
CA PHE A 120 27.33 3.77 -33.63
C PHE A 120 26.83 2.32 -33.79
N VAL A 121 25.83 2.13 -34.64
CA VAL A 121 25.28 0.79 -34.90
C VAL A 121 26.09 0.18 -36.03
N PHE A 122 26.71 -0.96 -35.76
CA PHE A 122 27.54 -1.64 -36.75
C PHE A 122 26.73 -1.89 -38.04
N PRO A 123 27.33 -1.60 -39.22
CA PRO A 123 26.67 -1.83 -40.49
C PRO A 123 26.32 -3.32 -40.63
N PHE A 124 25.27 -3.63 -41.40
CA PHE A 124 24.77 -4.98 -41.67
C PHE A 124 24.13 -5.73 -40.48
N THR A 125 23.91 -5.07 -39.35
CA THR A 125 23.13 -5.65 -38.24
C THR A 125 21.62 -5.45 -38.43
N ARG A 126 20.79 -6.32 -37.83
CA ARG A 126 19.31 -6.17 -37.84
C ARG A 126 18.86 -4.79 -37.32
N GLN A 127 19.55 -4.29 -36.29
CA GLN A 127 19.32 -2.98 -35.71
C GLN A 127 19.66 -1.84 -36.66
N TYR A 128 20.75 -1.96 -37.44
CA TYR A 128 21.14 -0.98 -38.46
C TYR A 128 20.05 -0.80 -39.52
N PHE A 129 19.54 -1.91 -40.07
CA PHE A 129 18.45 -1.86 -41.05
C PHE A 129 17.14 -1.32 -40.45
N HIS A 130 16.85 -1.64 -39.18
CA HIS A 130 15.67 -1.13 -38.47
C HIS A 130 15.72 0.40 -38.34
N ILE A 131 16.82 0.95 -37.81
CA ILE A 131 16.99 2.41 -37.66
C ILE A 131 16.94 3.10 -39.03
N LYS A 132 17.61 2.56 -40.05
CA LYS A 132 17.58 3.12 -41.41
C LYS A 132 16.17 3.14 -42.00
N ASN A 133 15.37 2.10 -41.76
CA ASN A 133 13.98 2.05 -42.21
C ASN A 133 13.08 3.01 -41.43
N LEU A 134 13.28 3.17 -40.12
CA LEU A 134 12.57 4.17 -39.32
C LEU A 134 12.90 5.60 -39.76
N GLN A 135 14.17 5.89 -40.05
CA GLN A 135 14.60 7.18 -40.61
C GLN A 135 13.95 7.47 -41.96
N LYS A 136 13.88 6.48 -42.86
CA LYS A 136 13.17 6.61 -44.14
C LYS A 136 11.67 6.88 -43.98
N ARG A 137 11.05 6.36 -42.92
CA ARG A 137 9.63 6.54 -42.60
C ARG A 137 9.33 7.79 -41.77
N GLY A 138 10.34 8.53 -41.30
CA GLY A 138 10.17 9.70 -40.43
C GLY A 138 9.69 9.38 -39.00
N LEU A 139 9.52 8.10 -38.65
CA LEU A 139 9.01 7.64 -37.35
C LEU A 139 10.16 7.22 -36.42
N VAL A 140 11.13 8.10 -36.18
CA VAL A 140 12.24 7.80 -35.27
C VAL A 140 11.81 8.16 -33.84
N PRO A 141 11.57 7.18 -32.95
CA PRO A 141 11.16 7.47 -31.58
C PRO A 141 12.28 8.15 -30.80
N LYS A 142 11.90 9.06 -29.90
CA LYS A 142 12.82 9.99 -29.22
C LYS A 142 13.85 9.32 -28.31
N PHE A 143 13.51 8.18 -27.71
CA PHE A 143 14.40 7.41 -26.82
C PHE A 143 14.93 6.13 -27.48
N GLY A 144 14.62 5.94 -28.76
CA GLY A 144 15.10 4.83 -29.58
C GLY A 144 14.12 3.67 -29.70
N SER A 145 14.46 2.77 -30.63
CA SER A 145 13.70 1.54 -30.92
C SER A 145 14.70 0.42 -31.12
N PHE A 146 14.56 -0.65 -30.36
CA PHE A 146 15.46 -1.79 -30.37
C PHE A 146 14.73 -3.03 -30.87
N LYS A 147 15.26 -3.62 -31.94
CA LYS A 147 14.70 -4.82 -32.56
C LYS A 147 15.48 -6.06 -32.08
N TYR A 148 14.80 -6.95 -31.38
CA TYR A 148 15.34 -8.22 -30.89
C TYR A 148 14.59 -9.42 -31.48
N SER A 149 15.24 -10.57 -31.51
CA SER A 149 14.56 -11.85 -31.76
C SER A 149 14.12 -12.42 -30.42
N ALA A 150 12.96 -13.09 -30.38
CA ALA A 150 12.49 -13.74 -29.15
C ALA A 150 13.53 -14.72 -28.61
N LYS A 151 14.25 -15.44 -29.48
CA LYS A 151 15.36 -16.32 -29.08
C LYS A 151 16.44 -15.57 -28.31
N THR A 152 16.85 -14.39 -28.78
CA THR A 152 17.89 -13.60 -28.10
C THR A 152 17.45 -13.05 -26.75
N LEU A 153 16.15 -12.79 -26.57
CA LEU A 153 15.60 -12.35 -25.28
C LEU A 153 15.44 -13.54 -24.32
N TYR A 154 15.08 -14.71 -24.85
CA TYR A 154 15.00 -15.96 -24.10
C TYR A 154 16.38 -16.44 -23.62
N ASP A 155 17.38 -16.45 -24.49
CA ASP A 155 18.76 -16.83 -24.16
C ASP A 155 19.36 -15.91 -23.07
N ARG A 156 18.87 -14.67 -22.97
CA ARG A 156 19.24 -13.70 -21.92
C ARG A 156 18.42 -13.84 -20.63
N GLY A 157 17.45 -14.75 -20.60
CA GLY A 157 16.51 -14.91 -19.48
C GLY A 157 15.49 -13.78 -19.33
N ILE A 158 15.41 -12.86 -20.29
CA ILE A 158 14.47 -11.73 -20.24
C ILE A 158 13.06 -12.23 -20.55
N ILE A 159 12.89 -13.08 -21.57
CA ILE A 159 11.63 -13.81 -21.81
C ILE A 159 11.78 -15.19 -21.20
N LEU A 160 10.79 -15.60 -20.40
CA LEU A 160 10.76 -16.92 -19.79
C LEU A 160 9.92 -17.90 -20.60
N ASP A 161 8.78 -17.46 -21.10
CA ASP A 161 7.87 -18.29 -21.87
C ASP A 161 7.03 -17.45 -22.84
N LEU A 162 6.70 -18.02 -24.00
CA LEU A 162 5.76 -17.48 -24.97
C LEU A 162 4.57 -18.43 -25.11
N ALA A 163 3.39 -17.98 -24.69
CA ALA A 163 2.19 -18.77 -24.71
C ALA A 163 1.86 -19.25 -26.14
N GLY A 164 1.63 -20.56 -26.30
CA GLY A 164 1.25 -21.15 -27.58
C GLY A 164 2.36 -21.28 -28.62
N VAL A 165 3.62 -20.99 -28.27
CA VAL A 165 4.77 -21.08 -29.20
C VAL A 165 5.83 -22.02 -28.65
N SER A 166 6.26 -22.99 -29.47
CA SER A 166 7.41 -23.86 -29.11
C SER A 166 8.74 -23.11 -29.21
N ASN A 167 9.69 -23.39 -28.30
CA ASN A 167 11.04 -22.80 -28.24
C ASN A 167 11.80 -22.81 -29.59
N LYS A 168 11.57 -23.81 -30.45
CA LYS A 168 12.20 -23.90 -31.78
C LYS A 168 11.85 -22.70 -32.68
N MET A 169 10.67 -22.12 -32.46
CA MET A 169 10.10 -21.05 -33.30
C MET A 169 10.50 -19.64 -32.82
N TYR A 170 11.13 -19.51 -31.65
CA TYR A 170 11.56 -18.22 -31.10
C TYR A 170 12.55 -17.46 -32.00
N SER A 171 13.27 -18.18 -32.86
CA SER A 171 14.18 -17.59 -33.83
C SER A 171 13.48 -16.77 -34.92
N ARG A 172 12.21 -17.09 -35.21
CA ARG A 172 11.40 -16.44 -36.27
C ARG A 172 10.57 -15.27 -35.74
N ILE A 173 10.37 -15.19 -34.42
CA ILE A 173 9.61 -14.12 -33.78
C ILE A 173 10.53 -12.92 -33.54
N THR A 174 10.01 -11.74 -33.87
CA THR A 174 10.69 -10.46 -33.64
C THR A 174 9.90 -9.67 -32.61
N ILE A 175 10.59 -9.15 -31.61
CA ILE A 175 10.04 -8.24 -30.62
C ILE A 175 10.77 -6.91 -30.73
N ILE A 176 10.04 -5.83 -30.86
CA ILE A 176 10.53 -4.46 -30.92
C ILE A 176 10.17 -3.78 -29.61
N LEU A 177 11.17 -3.14 -29.00
CA LEU A 177 11.02 -2.32 -27.81
C LEU A 177 11.28 -0.88 -28.22
N SER A 178 10.25 -0.04 -28.17
CA SER A 178 10.37 1.39 -28.47
C SER A 178 9.94 2.24 -27.29
N MET A 179 10.49 3.45 -27.23
CA MET A 179 10.12 4.44 -26.23
C MET A 179 10.05 5.81 -26.91
N ASP A 180 8.85 6.35 -27.02
CA ASP A 180 8.61 7.69 -27.59
C ASP A 180 8.49 8.77 -26.50
N ARG A 181 7.87 8.41 -25.37
CA ARG A 181 7.74 9.25 -24.18
C ARG A 181 8.56 8.66 -23.03
N ALA A 182 9.12 9.50 -22.18
CA ALA A 182 9.79 9.03 -20.97
C ALA A 182 8.76 8.29 -20.10
N GLY A 183 9.11 7.10 -19.63
CA GLY A 183 8.27 6.29 -18.76
C GLY A 183 7.21 5.43 -19.44
N ILE A 184 7.04 5.49 -20.77
CA ILE A 184 6.11 4.60 -21.50
C ILE A 184 6.90 3.77 -22.51
N ILE A 185 6.77 2.45 -22.39
CA ILE A 185 7.47 1.47 -23.20
C ILE A 185 6.48 0.77 -24.10
N THR A 186 6.64 0.99 -25.39
CA THR A 186 5.85 0.31 -26.43
C THR A 186 6.51 -1.04 -26.74
N PHE A 187 5.79 -2.13 -26.52
CA PHE A 187 6.18 -3.49 -26.91
C PHE A 187 5.43 -3.88 -28.18
N GLU A 188 6.16 -4.19 -29.23
CA GLU A 188 5.61 -4.68 -30.49
C GLU A 188 6.09 -6.10 -30.77
N GLY A 189 5.17 -7.04 -30.88
CA GLY A 189 5.44 -8.44 -31.18
C GLY A 189 4.98 -8.83 -32.58
N TYR A 190 5.92 -9.23 -33.43
CA TYR A 190 5.62 -9.79 -34.75
C TYR A 190 5.69 -11.33 -34.70
N PHE A 191 4.53 -11.97 -34.82
CA PHE A 191 4.35 -13.42 -34.75
C PHE A 191 3.94 -13.98 -36.12
N PRO A 192 4.89 -14.31 -37.03
CA PRO A 192 4.55 -14.67 -38.41
C PRO A 192 3.79 -15.99 -38.60
N LEU A 193 3.61 -16.79 -37.55
CA LEU A 193 3.01 -18.14 -37.63
C LEU A 193 1.68 -18.31 -36.91
N LEU A 194 1.40 -17.46 -35.93
CA LEU A 194 0.04 -17.35 -35.43
C LEU A 194 -0.60 -16.28 -36.29
N ASN A 195 -1.80 -16.51 -36.83
CA ASN A 195 -2.56 -15.49 -37.58
C ASN A 195 -3.04 -14.33 -36.66
N THR A 196 -2.30 -14.03 -35.61
CA THR A 196 -2.52 -12.95 -34.66
C THR A 196 -1.99 -11.67 -35.28
N GLN A 197 -2.77 -10.60 -35.17
CA GLN A 197 -2.34 -9.25 -35.53
C GLN A 197 -1.08 -8.87 -34.75
N ASP A 198 -0.28 -7.97 -35.32
CA ASP A 198 0.87 -7.38 -34.65
C ASP A 198 0.43 -6.82 -33.30
N LEU A 199 0.92 -7.44 -32.22
CA LEU A 199 0.53 -7.08 -30.86
C LEU A 199 1.35 -5.86 -30.44
N HIS A 200 0.64 -4.78 -30.08
CA HIS A 200 1.24 -3.55 -29.57
C HIS A 200 0.69 -3.29 -28.17
N VAL A 201 1.59 -3.23 -27.17
CA VAL A 201 1.21 -2.98 -25.77
C VAL A 201 2.12 -1.92 -25.18
N ASP A 202 1.49 -0.89 -24.63
CA ASP A 202 2.18 0.14 -23.86
C ASP A 202 2.23 -0.25 -22.39
N VAL A 203 3.44 -0.24 -21.84
CA VAL A 203 3.71 -0.53 -20.43
C VAL A 203 4.31 0.70 -19.78
N HIS A 204 3.76 1.10 -18.63
CA HIS A 204 4.37 2.14 -17.83
C HIS A 204 5.62 1.60 -17.12
N TYR A 205 6.70 2.37 -17.16
CA TYR A 205 7.93 2.01 -16.46
C TYR A 205 7.72 1.99 -14.93
N GLU A 206 6.78 2.78 -14.42
CA GLU A 206 6.32 2.76 -13.02
C GLU A 206 5.76 1.38 -12.64
N ASP A 207 4.94 0.77 -13.49
CA ASP A 207 4.37 -0.57 -13.24
C ASP A 207 5.46 -1.64 -13.11
N LEU A 208 6.53 -1.53 -13.90
CA LEU A 208 7.69 -2.42 -13.82
C LEU A 208 8.42 -2.28 -12.49
N LEU A 209 8.62 -1.04 -12.03
CA LEU A 209 9.27 -0.76 -10.75
C LEU A 209 8.39 -1.14 -9.56
N GLN A 210 7.08 -0.98 -9.67
CA GLN A 210 6.13 -1.45 -8.69
C GLN A 210 6.14 -2.97 -8.58
N THR A 211 6.08 -3.69 -9.72
CA THR A 211 6.13 -5.15 -9.75
C THR A 211 7.43 -5.67 -9.12
N GLN A 212 8.56 -4.98 -9.36
CA GLN A 212 9.83 -5.25 -8.70
C GLN A 212 9.77 -5.01 -7.18
N TYR A 213 9.17 -3.91 -6.74
CA TYR A 213 9.02 -3.56 -5.32
C TYR A 213 8.14 -4.58 -4.57
N GLU A 214 7.08 -5.06 -5.21
CA GLU A 214 6.20 -6.12 -4.69
C GLU A 214 6.89 -7.50 -4.61
N GLY A 215 8.12 -7.62 -5.14
CA GLY A 215 8.90 -8.86 -5.16
C GLY A 215 8.47 -9.84 -6.25
N VAL A 216 7.62 -9.41 -7.18
CA VAL A 216 7.17 -10.23 -8.30
C VAL A 216 8.23 -10.19 -9.39
N GLN A 217 8.83 -11.35 -9.69
CA GLN A 217 9.95 -11.44 -10.64
C GLN A 217 9.50 -11.49 -12.11
N THR A 218 8.22 -11.78 -12.36
CA THR A 218 7.69 -12.07 -13.69
C THR A 218 6.48 -11.22 -14.02
N MET A 219 6.43 -10.66 -15.23
CA MET A 219 5.30 -9.91 -15.74
C MET A 219 4.83 -10.47 -17.09
N LYS A 220 3.52 -10.46 -17.32
CA LYS A 220 2.93 -10.82 -18.61
C LYS A 220 2.82 -9.57 -19.49
N VAL A 221 3.28 -9.67 -20.74
CA VAL A 221 3.30 -8.60 -21.75
C VAL A 221 2.74 -9.15 -23.06
N LEU A 222 2.36 -8.27 -24.00
CA LEU A 222 1.77 -8.62 -25.30
C LEU A 222 0.46 -9.42 -25.12
N ASP A 223 -0.50 -8.85 -24.37
CA ASP A 223 -1.79 -9.47 -24.04
C ASP A 223 -1.68 -10.89 -23.46
N GLY A 224 -0.67 -11.10 -22.62
CA GLY A 224 -0.45 -12.39 -21.96
C GLY A 224 0.33 -13.41 -22.79
N MET A 225 0.74 -13.06 -24.01
CA MET A 225 1.51 -13.97 -24.88
C MET A 225 2.95 -14.13 -24.42
N ALA A 226 3.55 -13.15 -23.74
CA ALA A 226 4.93 -13.23 -23.27
C ALA A 226 5.03 -13.09 -21.76
N THR A 227 5.73 -14.01 -21.11
CA THR A 227 6.16 -13.87 -19.72
C THR A 227 7.60 -13.39 -19.68
N VAL A 228 7.83 -12.31 -18.95
CA VAL A 228 9.09 -11.56 -18.95
C VAL A 228 9.62 -11.42 -17.53
N ASN A 229 10.93 -11.56 -17.35
CA ASN A 229 11.60 -11.26 -16.09
C ASN A 229 11.75 -9.74 -15.92
N VAL A 230 11.13 -9.19 -14.87
CA VAL A 230 11.04 -7.75 -14.62
C VAL A 230 12.41 -7.13 -14.36
N ASN A 231 13.25 -7.76 -13.54
CA ASN A 231 14.57 -7.25 -13.17
C ASN A 231 15.50 -7.14 -14.40
N LEU A 232 15.51 -8.19 -15.23
CA LEU A 232 16.35 -8.23 -16.42
C LEU A 232 15.83 -7.31 -17.53
N LEU A 233 14.52 -7.12 -17.62
CA LEU A 233 13.91 -6.14 -18.50
C LEU A 233 14.29 -4.71 -18.11
N ILE A 234 14.16 -4.34 -16.82
CA ILE A 234 14.59 -3.04 -16.30
C ILE A 234 16.07 -2.81 -16.59
N TYR A 235 16.92 -3.83 -16.37
CA TYR A 235 18.34 -3.74 -16.71
C TYR A 235 18.58 -3.51 -18.21
N LEU A 236 17.84 -4.20 -19.09
CA LEU A 236 17.94 -4.00 -20.53
C LEU A 236 17.58 -2.57 -20.94
N ILE A 237 16.50 -2.02 -20.38
CA ILE A 237 16.03 -0.65 -20.62
C ILE A 237 17.08 0.36 -20.14
N ASN A 238 17.58 0.19 -18.91
CA ASN A 238 18.56 1.10 -18.32
C ASN A 238 19.95 1.02 -18.97
N LYS A 239 20.31 -0.09 -19.59
CA LYS A 239 21.57 -0.24 -20.34
C LYS A 239 21.54 0.47 -21.69
N LYS A 240 20.37 0.59 -22.30
CA LYS A 240 20.20 1.12 -23.65
C LYS A 240 19.95 2.63 -23.65
#